data_AF-A0A9W6K6X1-F1
#
_entry.id   AF-A0A9W6K6X1-F1
#
_cell.length_a   1.000
_cell.length_b   1.000
_cell.length_c   1.000
_cell.angle_alpha   90.00
_cell.angle_beta   90.00
_cell.angle_gamma   90.00
#
_symmetry.space_group_name_H-M   'P 1'
#
loop_
_entity.id
_entity.type
_entity.pdbx_description
1 polymer ?
#
loop_
_entity_poly.entity_id
_entity_poly.type
_entity_poly.pdbx_seq_one_letter_code
_entity_poly.pdbx_strand_id
1 'polypeptide(L)'
;MRVRLTEIALFLACLPLAAAYATDGVQIDTPVGGWRKGSDEGAHFMQEVNYPASSVNSATDQANTARIAGQIKATPKDAGKPARLIVNGISMPLKVQEDGSFDRPFVFPSGSNSVEVRNAEGTAKHRVQFYNRGSGETAAKLRVVLSWDSDNTDLDLHVVTPDGGHIWYGDRSSANGGALDVDVTTGFGPEMFASPTPLAGEYLVYVNYFGGGSSEDEEGAQTPAQILTTAQVTVITQEGTANEKQESFIVPMRATGELTMVKKFSYP
;
A
#
# COMPACT_ATOMS: atom_id res chain seq x y z
N MET A 1 45.56 -33.68 55.94
CA MET A 1 44.30 -33.81 55.20
C MET A 1 43.63 -32.43 55.10
N ARG A 2 43.90 -31.69 54.02
CA ARG A 2 43.15 -30.47 53.62
C ARG A 2 43.20 -30.40 52.09
N VAL A 3 42.08 -30.68 51.47
CA VAL A 3 41.85 -30.65 50.01
C VAL A 3 41.79 -29.20 49.56
N ARG A 4 42.55 -28.82 48.53
CA ARG A 4 42.45 -27.52 47.86
C ARG A 4 41.40 -27.65 46.75
N LEU A 5 40.34 -26.86 46.81
CA LEU A 5 39.38 -26.71 45.71
C LEU A 5 40.04 -25.94 44.57
N THR A 6 40.01 -26.51 43.37
CA THR A 6 40.39 -25.87 42.12
C THR A 6 39.16 -25.15 41.57
N GLU A 7 39.21 -23.82 41.46
CA GLU A 7 38.17 -23.03 40.80
C GLU A 7 38.27 -23.22 39.28
N ILE A 8 37.26 -23.84 38.68
CA ILE A 8 37.10 -23.96 37.23
C ILE A 8 36.34 -22.70 36.76
N ALA A 9 37.05 -21.78 36.11
CA ALA A 9 36.45 -20.64 35.43
C ALA A 9 35.77 -21.12 34.14
N LEU A 10 34.44 -21.12 34.12
CA LEU A 10 33.62 -21.41 32.94
C LEU A 10 33.54 -20.17 32.05
N PHE A 11 34.35 -20.12 30.99
CA PHE A 11 34.24 -19.10 29.94
C PHE A 11 32.98 -19.37 29.11
N LEU A 12 31.93 -18.57 29.33
CA LEU A 12 30.74 -18.55 28.49
C LEU A 12 31.07 -17.83 27.18
N ALA A 13 31.39 -18.57 26.13
CA ALA A 13 31.56 -18.03 24.78
C ALA A 13 30.18 -17.62 24.23
N CYS A 14 29.85 -16.33 24.30
CA CYS A 14 28.77 -15.73 23.52
C CYS A 14 29.18 -15.70 22.05
N LEU A 15 28.84 -16.75 21.30
CA LEU A 15 28.82 -16.71 19.84
C LEU A 15 27.71 -15.74 19.39
N PRO A 16 28.00 -14.73 18.56
CA PRO A 16 26.94 -13.98 17.91
C PRO A 16 26.28 -14.93 16.90
N LEU A 17 25.04 -15.34 17.17
CA LEU A 17 24.16 -15.91 16.15
C LEU A 17 23.88 -14.78 15.15
N ALA A 18 24.72 -14.66 14.12
CA ALA A 18 24.32 -13.97 12.90
C ALA A 18 23.22 -14.84 12.28
N ALA A 19 21.96 -14.47 12.52
CA ALA A 19 20.85 -15.01 11.76
C ALA A 19 21.06 -14.59 10.30
N ALA A 20 21.67 -15.48 9.51
CA ALA A 20 21.59 -15.39 8.07
C ALA A 20 20.12 -15.61 7.72
N TYR A 21 19.38 -14.52 7.49
CA TYR A 21 18.06 -14.61 6.90
C TYR A 21 18.25 -15.19 5.50
N ALA A 22 17.89 -16.46 5.32
CA ALA A 22 17.70 -17.01 3.99
C ALA A 22 16.58 -16.18 3.34
N THR A 23 16.93 -15.27 2.43
CA THR A 23 15.96 -14.64 1.57
C THR A 23 15.46 -15.74 0.64
N ASP A 24 14.25 -16.23 0.86
CA ASP A 24 13.60 -17.29 0.06
C ASP A 24 13.28 -16.84 -1.38
N GLY A 25 14.15 -16.06 -2.01
CA GLY A 25 13.94 -15.46 -3.33
C GLY A 25 13.19 -14.12 -3.30
N VAL A 26 12.80 -13.59 -2.14
CA VAL A 26 12.25 -12.22 -2.02
C VAL A 26 13.26 -11.31 -1.32
N GLN A 27 13.58 -10.19 -1.97
CA GLN A 27 14.43 -9.13 -1.46
C GLN A 27 13.63 -7.83 -1.43
N ILE A 28 13.73 -7.09 -0.32
CA ILE A 28 13.18 -5.74 -0.18
C ILE A 28 14.38 -4.81 -0.11
N ASP A 29 14.54 -3.97 -1.13
CA ASP A 29 15.61 -2.98 -1.23
C ASP A 29 15.25 -1.70 -0.48
N THR A 30 13.97 -1.36 -0.42
CA THR A 30 13.46 -0.24 0.38
C THR A 30 12.10 -0.60 0.99
N PRO A 31 11.85 -0.22 2.25
CA PRO A 31 12.70 0.60 3.13
C PRO A 31 13.83 -0.17 3.85
N VAL A 32 15.02 0.45 3.99
CA VAL A 32 16.18 -0.12 4.72
C VAL A 32 16.29 0.51 6.11
N GLY A 33 15.74 -0.13 7.13
CA GLY A 33 15.92 0.30 8.54
C GLY A 33 15.40 1.71 8.87
N GLY A 34 14.62 2.32 7.97
CA GLY A 34 14.02 3.65 8.12
C GLY A 34 13.43 4.14 6.78
N TRP A 35 12.50 5.09 6.85
CA TRP A 35 11.98 5.83 5.69
C TRP A 35 12.85 7.07 5.48
N ARG A 36 13.44 7.24 4.28
CA ARG A 36 14.34 8.38 3.99
C ARG A 36 13.65 9.40 3.10
N LYS A 37 13.94 10.67 3.38
CA LYS A 37 13.56 11.84 2.59
C LYS A 37 13.97 11.67 1.13
N GLY A 38 13.03 11.90 0.20
CA GLY A 38 13.41 12.41 -1.11
C GLY A 38 13.84 13.84 -0.92
N SER A 39 15.01 14.20 -1.44
CA SER A 39 15.38 15.61 -1.57
C SER A 39 14.14 16.40 -2.01
N ASP A 40 13.94 17.61 -1.48
CA ASP A 40 12.74 18.44 -1.71
C ASP A 40 12.50 18.79 -3.22
N GLU A 41 13.28 18.20 -4.13
CA GLU A 41 13.08 18.14 -5.57
C GLU A 41 12.73 16.70 -5.99
N GLY A 42 11.51 16.48 -6.49
CA GLY A 42 11.16 15.30 -7.31
C GLY A 42 10.39 14.14 -6.65
N ALA A 43 9.98 14.26 -5.38
CA ALA A 43 9.05 13.29 -4.77
C ALA A 43 7.61 13.56 -5.23
N HIS A 44 7.26 13.11 -6.44
CA HIS A 44 5.89 13.14 -6.94
C HIS A 44 5.16 11.87 -6.46
N PHE A 45 4.25 12.04 -5.49
CA PHE A 45 3.32 10.98 -5.03
C PHE A 45 2.06 10.89 -5.89
N MET A 46 1.97 11.73 -6.92
CA MET A 46 0.85 11.87 -7.85
C MET A 46 1.32 11.49 -9.25
N GLN A 47 0.57 10.62 -9.91
CA GLN A 47 0.73 10.36 -11.34
C GLN A 47 -0.11 11.37 -12.14
N GLU A 48 0.49 12.07 -13.11
CA GLU A 48 -0.26 12.92 -14.04
C GLU A 48 -0.88 12.01 -15.12
N VAL A 49 -2.21 12.00 -15.22
CA VAL A 49 -2.95 11.13 -16.15
C VAL A 49 -3.64 11.97 -17.22
N ASN A 50 -3.37 11.66 -18.49
CA ASN A 50 -4.12 12.16 -19.64
C ASN A 50 -5.09 11.09 -20.12
N TYR A 51 -6.36 11.46 -20.29
CA TYR A 51 -7.43 10.53 -20.65
C TYR A 51 -7.64 10.40 -22.17
N PRO A 52 -8.04 9.20 -22.67
CA PRO A 52 -8.34 7.96 -21.92
C PRO A 52 -7.07 7.24 -21.43
N ALA A 53 -7.10 6.73 -20.19
CA ALA A 53 -5.95 6.16 -19.50
C ALA A 53 -5.41 4.93 -20.23
N SER A 54 -4.42 5.16 -21.09
CA SER A 54 -3.66 4.13 -21.78
C SER A 54 -2.32 4.03 -21.06
N SER A 55 -2.07 2.88 -20.43
CA SER A 55 -0.83 2.45 -19.78
C SER A 55 0.24 3.54 -19.59
N VAL A 56 0.16 4.30 -18.51
CA VAL A 56 1.27 5.19 -18.14
C VAL A 56 2.15 4.47 -17.14
N ASN A 57 3.28 3.93 -17.65
CA ASN A 57 4.42 3.60 -16.80
C ASN A 57 4.75 4.81 -15.93
N SER A 58 5.10 4.59 -14.67
CA SER A 58 5.62 5.65 -13.78
C SER A 58 6.79 6.37 -14.46
N ALA A 59 6.82 7.70 -14.39
CA ALA A 59 7.89 8.50 -15.00
C ALA A 59 9.28 8.09 -14.47
N THR A 60 10.28 8.07 -15.37
CA THR A 60 11.65 7.57 -15.11
C THR A 60 12.43 8.39 -14.06
N ASP A 61 11.99 9.61 -13.74
CA ASP A 61 12.70 10.56 -12.89
C ASP A 61 12.14 10.68 -11.45
N GLN A 62 11.39 9.67 -10.99
CA GLN A 62 10.80 9.68 -9.65
C GLN A 62 11.84 9.41 -8.56
N ALA A 63 11.90 10.25 -7.51
CA ALA A 63 12.83 10.07 -6.40
C ALA A 63 12.65 8.69 -5.71
N ASN A 64 13.72 7.89 -5.66
CA ASN A 64 13.83 6.52 -5.10
C ASN A 64 13.43 6.35 -3.61
N THR A 65 12.91 7.39 -2.98
CA THR A 65 12.81 7.56 -1.52
C THR A 65 11.38 7.44 -1.00
N ALA A 66 10.40 7.35 -1.90
CA ALA A 66 8.96 7.28 -1.59
C ALA A 66 8.31 5.94 -1.97
N ARG A 67 9.11 4.92 -2.28
CA ARG A 67 8.64 3.63 -2.80
C ARG A 67 9.11 2.49 -1.91
N ILE A 68 8.26 1.48 -1.77
CA ILE A 68 8.63 0.14 -1.34
C ILE A 68 9.11 -0.58 -2.59
N ALA A 69 10.39 -0.93 -2.68
CA ALA A 69 10.94 -1.57 -3.87
C ALA A 69 11.80 -2.79 -3.51
N GLY A 70 11.97 -3.67 -4.50
CA GLY A 70 12.77 -4.87 -4.32
C GLY A 70 12.71 -5.81 -5.51
N GLN A 71 13.06 -7.06 -5.24
CA GLN A 71 13.17 -8.12 -6.23
C GLN A 71 12.51 -9.39 -5.73
N ILE A 72 11.80 -10.09 -6.61
CA ILE A 72 11.31 -11.45 -6.41
C ILE A 72 11.96 -12.31 -7.49
N LYS A 73 12.72 -13.31 -7.07
CA LYS A 73 13.46 -14.23 -7.95
C LYS A 73 12.48 -14.94 -8.89
N ALA A 74 12.49 -14.52 -10.15
CA ALA A 74 11.81 -15.08 -11.32
C ALA A 74 10.57 -15.93 -10.99
N THR A 75 9.44 -15.26 -10.78
CA THR A 75 8.11 -15.88 -10.78
C THR A 75 7.83 -16.50 -12.16
N PRO A 76 7.15 -17.66 -12.26
CA PRO A 76 6.70 -18.17 -13.55
C PRO A 76 5.82 -17.12 -14.26
N LYS A 77 6.02 -16.93 -15.57
CA LYS A 77 5.37 -15.92 -16.42
C LYS A 77 3.82 -15.96 -16.44
N ASP A 78 3.19 -16.96 -15.80
CA ASP A 78 1.74 -17.26 -15.89
C ASP A 78 1.10 -17.62 -14.53
N ALA A 79 1.61 -17.12 -13.40
CA ALA A 79 0.85 -17.23 -12.17
C ALA A 79 -0.35 -16.25 -12.24
N GLY A 80 -1.55 -16.74 -12.54
CA GLY A 80 -2.80 -15.97 -12.54
C GLY A 80 -3.20 -15.35 -11.19
N LYS A 81 -2.26 -15.23 -10.25
CA LYS A 81 -2.38 -14.56 -8.95
C LYS A 81 -1.19 -13.61 -8.78
N PRO A 82 -1.42 -12.33 -8.46
CA PRO A 82 -0.34 -11.40 -8.20
C PRO A 82 0.42 -11.76 -6.91
N ALA A 83 1.66 -11.27 -6.80
CA ALA A 83 2.37 -11.24 -5.52
C ALA A 83 1.59 -10.40 -4.49
N ARG A 84 2.02 -10.43 -3.22
CA ARG A 84 1.36 -9.67 -2.16
C ARG A 84 2.34 -8.72 -1.47
N LEU A 85 1.89 -7.47 -1.32
CA LEU A 85 2.50 -6.47 -0.46
C LEU A 85 1.64 -6.33 0.79
N ILE A 86 2.22 -6.53 1.97
CA ILE A 86 1.55 -6.41 3.26
C ILE A 86 2.21 -5.27 4.04
N VAL A 87 1.47 -4.18 4.26
CA VAL A 87 1.95 -3.03 5.04
C VAL A 87 1.14 -2.93 6.32
N ASN A 88 1.81 -3.03 7.48
CA ASN A 88 1.15 -2.99 8.80
C ASN A 88 -0.05 -3.95 8.92
N GLY A 89 0.01 -5.10 8.23
CA GLY A 89 -1.08 -6.07 8.18
C GLY A 89 -2.10 -5.87 7.04
N ILE A 90 -2.08 -4.73 6.35
CA ILE A 90 -2.89 -4.45 5.15
C ILE A 90 -2.29 -5.20 3.97
N SER A 91 -2.90 -6.32 3.59
CA SER A 91 -2.46 -7.12 2.44
C SER A 91 -3.08 -6.60 1.15
N MET A 92 -2.25 -6.28 0.16
CA MET A 92 -2.63 -5.75 -1.15
C MET A 92 -1.97 -6.59 -2.25
N PRO A 93 -2.60 -6.73 -3.42
CA PRO A 93 -1.93 -7.24 -4.62
C PRO A 93 -0.72 -6.40 -4.99
N LEU A 94 0.32 -7.05 -5.51
CA LEU A 94 1.57 -6.44 -5.95
C LEU A 94 1.91 -6.93 -7.36
N LYS A 95 2.09 -5.97 -8.27
CA LYS A 95 2.57 -6.22 -9.62
C LYS A 95 4.08 -6.43 -9.58
N VAL A 96 4.54 -7.47 -10.26
CA VAL A 96 5.96 -7.83 -10.39
C VAL A 96 6.28 -7.80 -11.87
N GLN A 97 7.37 -7.12 -12.23
CA GLN A 97 7.82 -6.99 -13.61
C GLN A 97 8.42 -8.32 -14.11
N GLU A 98 8.62 -8.44 -15.43
CA GLU A 98 9.18 -9.65 -16.04
C GLU A 98 10.59 -9.99 -15.52
N ASP A 99 11.36 -8.98 -15.13
CA ASP A 99 12.71 -9.13 -14.56
C ASP A 99 12.68 -9.50 -13.06
N GLY A 100 11.49 -9.59 -12.45
CA GLY A 100 11.30 -9.87 -11.02
C GLY A 100 11.27 -8.62 -10.14
N SER A 101 11.52 -7.43 -10.69
CA SER A 101 11.48 -6.20 -9.93
C SER A 101 10.06 -5.81 -9.53
N PHE A 102 9.94 -5.12 -8.40
CA PHE A 102 8.70 -4.49 -8.02
C PHE A 102 8.99 -3.16 -7.34
N ASP A 103 8.01 -2.27 -7.41
CA ASP A 103 7.98 -1.08 -6.61
C ASP A 103 6.53 -0.67 -6.33
N ARG A 104 6.34 0.13 -5.27
CA ARG A 104 5.03 0.66 -4.90
C ARG A 104 5.17 1.94 -4.07
N PRO A 105 4.57 3.08 -4.46
CA PRO A 105 4.50 4.22 -3.57
C PRO A 105 3.62 3.90 -2.36
N PHE A 106 4.02 4.38 -1.19
CA PHE A 106 3.25 4.22 0.04
C PHE A 106 3.62 5.33 1.02
N VAL A 107 2.61 5.89 1.71
CA VAL A 107 2.84 6.85 2.80
C VAL A 107 2.70 6.14 4.13
N PHE A 108 3.80 6.01 4.87
CA PHE A 108 3.80 5.35 6.17
C PHE A 108 3.38 6.30 7.28
N PRO A 109 2.57 5.85 8.26
CA PRO A 109 2.38 6.62 9.49
C PRO A 109 3.70 6.81 10.24
N SER A 110 3.77 7.82 11.09
CA SER A 110 4.85 7.94 12.07
C SER A 110 4.80 6.77 13.06
N GLY A 111 5.96 6.35 13.54
CA GLY A 111 6.08 5.26 14.51
C GLY A 111 6.59 3.96 13.88
N SER A 112 6.25 2.84 14.52
CA SER A 112 6.70 1.51 14.10
C SER A 112 5.89 1.03 12.90
N ASN A 113 6.60 0.62 11.85
CA ASN A 113 6.01 0.13 10.61
C ASN A 113 6.61 -1.22 10.22
N SER A 114 5.86 -2.00 9.46
CA SER A 114 6.29 -3.26 8.89
C SER A 114 5.86 -3.38 7.43
N VAL A 115 6.76 -3.88 6.61
CA VAL A 115 6.50 -4.22 5.22
C VAL A 115 6.86 -5.68 5.03
N GLU A 116 5.95 -6.46 4.48
CA GLU A 116 6.21 -7.82 4.06
C GLU A 116 5.82 -8.00 2.59
N VAL A 117 6.68 -8.66 1.84
CA VAL A 117 6.41 -9.05 0.46
C VAL A 117 6.37 -10.58 0.40
N ARG A 118 5.39 -11.11 -0.32
CA ARG A 118 5.23 -12.54 -0.61
C ARG A 118 5.11 -12.76 -2.11
N ASN A 119 5.70 -13.84 -2.62
CA ASN A 119 5.41 -14.30 -3.98
C ASN A 119 3.95 -14.73 -4.14
N ALA A 120 3.53 -14.98 -5.38
CA ALA A 120 2.17 -15.40 -5.72
C ALA A 120 1.73 -16.70 -5.00
N GLU A 121 2.66 -17.63 -4.80
CA GLU A 121 2.41 -18.89 -4.11
C GLU A 121 2.36 -18.75 -2.58
N GLY A 122 2.86 -17.63 -2.04
CA GLY A 122 2.99 -17.38 -0.60
C GLY A 122 4.08 -18.18 0.10
N THR A 123 4.87 -18.97 -0.64
CA THR A 123 5.96 -19.81 -0.12
C THR A 123 7.21 -19.01 0.19
N ALA A 124 7.51 -18.00 -0.63
CA ALA A 124 8.64 -17.11 -0.48
C ALA A 124 8.18 -15.78 0.11
N LYS A 125 8.85 -15.32 1.17
CA LYS A 125 8.51 -14.06 1.83
C LYS A 125 9.70 -13.37 2.46
N HIS A 126 9.61 -12.05 2.56
CA HIS A 126 10.55 -11.22 3.31
C HIS A 126 9.77 -10.15 4.05
N ARG A 127 10.03 -9.97 5.35
CA ARG A 127 9.50 -8.87 6.16
C ARG A 127 10.63 -7.98 6.66
N VAL A 128 10.45 -6.67 6.52
CA VAL A 128 11.26 -5.64 7.16
C VAL A 128 10.41 -4.86 8.16
N GLN A 129 11.04 -4.44 9.26
CA GLN A 129 10.45 -3.55 10.25
C GLN A 129 11.35 -2.34 10.42
N PHE A 130 10.73 -1.18 10.58
CA PHE A 130 11.46 0.08 10.74
C PHE A 130 10.62 1.09 11.50
N TYR A 131 11.29 2.12 11.99
CA TYR A 131 10.64 3.23 12.65
C TYR A 131 10.64 4.45 11.73
N ASN A 132 9.47 5.01 11.44
CA ASN A 132 9.30 6.26 10.71
C ASN A 132 9.20 7.42 11.72
N ARG A 133 10.19 8.32 11.75
CA ARG A 133 10.16 9.47 12.66
C ARG A 133 9.25 10.60 12.18
N GLY A 134 8.75 10.52 10.94
CA GLY A 134 8.14 11.67 10.28
C GLY A 134 9.17 12.76 9.94
N SER A 135 8.78 13.68 9.08
CA SER A 135 9.55 14.86 8.62
C SER A 135 9.17 16.14 9.38
N GLY A 136 8.38 16.04 10.45
CA GLY A 136 7.72 17.18 11.11
C GLY A 136 6.26 17.39 10.66
N GLU A 137 5.79 16.61 9.70
CA GLU A 137 4.38 16.54 9.31
C GLU A 137 3.51 15.99 10.45
N THR A 138 2.26 16.47 10.54
CA THR A 138 1.31 15.96 11.52
C THR A 138 0.86 14.58 11.07
N ALA A 139 1.06 13.58 11.92
CA ALA A 139 0.67 12.21 11.61
C ALA A 139 -0.84 12.11 11.34
N ALA A 140 -1.20 11.35 10.29
CA ALA A 140 -2.57 10.99 10.00
C ALA A 140 -3.19 10.26 11.20
N LYS A 141 -4.45 10.59 11.51
CA LYS A 141 -5.26 9.89 12.52
C LYS A 141 -6.42 9.14 11.91
N LEU A 142 -6.79 9.45 10.68
CA LEU A 142 -7.72 8.69 9.87
C LEU A 142 -7.04 8.37 8.55
N ARG A 143 -7.04 7.10 8.16
CA ARG A 143 -6.54 6.66 6.85
C ARG A 143 -7.54 5.73 6.20
N VAL A 144 -7.71 5.85 4.89
CA VAL A 144 -8.44 4.87 4.08
C VAL A 144 -7.52 4.43 2.94
N VAL A 145 -7.35 3.12 2.79
CA VAL A 145 -6.50 2.51 1.77
C VAL A 145 -7.37 1.65 0.86
N LEU A 146 -7.42 1.99 -0.43
CA LEU A 146 -8.07 1.23 -1.48
C LEU A 146 -7.00 0.48 -2.28
N SER A 147 -7.25 -0.78 -2.63
CA SER A 147 -6.48 -1.57 -3.60
C SER A 147 -7.45 -2.51 -4.34
N TRP A 148 -7.03 -3.12 -5.45
CA TRP A 148 -7.88 -4.04 -6.22
C TRP A 148 -7.09 -5.16 -6.86
N ASP A 149 -7.78 -6.21 -7.32
CA ASP A 149 -7.18 -7.47 -7.78
C ASP A 149 -7.01 -7.61 -9.30
N SER A 150 -7.48 -6.63 -10.08
CA SER A 150 -7.42 -6.64 -11.54
C SER A 150 -6.41 -5.63 -12.09
N ASP A 151 -5.52 -6.11 -12.96
CA ASP A 151 -4.54 -5.24 -13.63
C ASP A 151 -5.22 -4.43 -14.74
N ASN A 152 -4.68 -3.25 -15.07
CA ASN A 152 -5.26 -2.30 -16.04
C ASN A 152 -6.71 -1.88 -15.72
N THR A 153 -7.05 -1.87 -14.44
CA THR A 153 -8.29 -1.29 -13.89
C THR A 153 -7.95 -0.06 -13.08
N ASP A 154 -8.84 0.92 -13.10
CA ASP A 154 -8.76 2.19 -12.39
C ASP A 154 -9.98 2.31 -11.46
N LEU A 155 -9.72 2.28 -10.15
CA LEU A 155 -10.74 2.46 -9.12
C LEU A 155 -10.40 3.69 -8.28
N ASP A 156 -11.30 4.67 -8.25
CA ASP A 156 -11.13 5.88 -7.45
C ASP A 156 -11.74 5.72 -6.05
N LEU A 157 -11.03 6.25 -5.06
CA LEU A 157 -11.47 6.41 -3.68
C LEU A 157 -12.19 7.75 -3.51
N HIS A 158 -13.41 7.70 -2.99
CA HIS A 158 -14.22 8.88 -2.68
C HIS A 158 -14.53 8.90 -1.18
N VAL A 159 -14.16 9.99 -0.51
CA VAL A 159 -14.42 10.18 0.92
C VAL A 159 -15.26 11.44 1.12
N VAL A 160 -16.44 11.28 1.72
CA VAL A 160 -17.27 12.41 2.16
C VAL A 160 -17.07 12.61 3.66
N THR A 161 -16.74 13.84 4.03
CA THR A 161 -16.42 14.27 5.39
C THR A 161 -17.67 14.80 6.11
N PRO A 162 -17.67 14.89 7.46
CA PRO A 162 -18.85 15.27 8.24
C PRO A 162 -19.43 16.66 7.92
N ASP A 163 -18.58 17.58 7.47
CA ASP A 163 -18.95 18.93 7.03
C ASP A 163 -19.41 18.98 5.56
N GLY A 164 -19.50 17.84 4.88
CA GLY A 164 -19.95 17.71 3.50
C GLY A 164 -18.85 17.85 2.46
N GLY A 165 -17.58 18.02 2.86
CA GLY A 165 -16.46 18.03 1.93
C GLY A 165 -16.30 16.67 1.25
N HIS A 166 -16.09 16.66 -0.07
CA HIS A 166 -15.95 15.44 -0.87
C HIS A 166 -14.54 15.40 -1.45
N ILE A 167 -13.71 14.49 -0.93
CA ILE A 167 -12.35 14.25 -1.41
C ILE A 167 -12.36 13.08 -2.40
N TRP A 168 -11.83 13.32 -3.60
CA TRP A 168 -11.69 12.34 -4.69
C TRP A 168 -10.64 12.83 -5.70
N TYR A 169 -10.38 12.06 -6.76
CA TYR A 169 -9.36 12.38 -7.77
C TYR A 169 -9.41 13.84 -8.29
N GLY A 170 -10.61 14.39 -8.51
CA GLY A 170 -10.81 15.75 -9.02
C GLY A 170 -10.77 16.88 -7.98
N ASP A 171 -10.91 16.55 -6.69
CA ASP A 171 -10.77 17.49 -5.57
C ASP A 171 -10.07 16.80 -4.40
N ARG A 172 -8.73 16.86 -4.43
CA ARG A 172 -7.86 15.95 -3.68
C ARG A 172 -7.58 16.38 -2.26
N SER A 173 -8.00 17.57 -1.86
CA SER A 173 -7.76 18.09 -0.52
C SER A 173 -8.91 18.97 -0.08
N SER A 174 -9.38 18.78 1.15
CA SER A 174 -10.38 19.64 1.75
C SER A 174 -9.73 20.62 2.75
N ALA A 175 -10.38 21.76 2.97
CA ALA A 175 -9.96 22.76 3.95
C ALA A 175 -9.90 22.20 5.39
N ASN A 176 -10.56 21.07 5.65
CA ASN A 176 -10.53 20.35 6.93
C ASN A 176 -9.27 19.47 7.12
N GLY A 177 -8.34 19.46 6.15
CA GLY A 177 -7.06 18.78 6.25
C GLY A 177 -7.09 17.30 5.86
N GLY A 178 -8.18 16.82 5.26
CA GLY A 178 -8.20 15.53 4.57
C GLY A 178 -7.60 15.64 3.16
N ALA A 179 -6.78 14.68 2.74
CA ALA A 179 -6.17 14.66 1.42
C ALA A 179 -6.03 13.23 0.85
N LEU A 180 -5.96 13.13 -0.48
CA LEU A 180 -5.46 11.94 -1.19
C LEU A 180 -3.94 12.01 -1.28
N ASP A 181 -3.27 11.18 -0.50
CA ASP A 181 -1.81 11.18 -0.30
C ASP A 181 -1.06 10.32 -1.33
N VAL A 182 -1.72 9.29 -1.87
CA VAL A 182 -1.18 8.39 -2.89
C VAL A 182 -2.29 8.09 -3.88
N ASP A 183 -1.98 8.31 -5.16
CA ASP A 183 -2.89 8.09 -6.29
C ASP A 183 -2.11 7.31 -7.37
N VAL A 184 -2.36 6.00 -7.43
CA VAL A 184 -1.74 5.10 -8.39
C VAL A 184 -2.84 4.53 -9.28
N THR A 185 -2.91 5.04 -10.49
CA THR A 185 -3.93 4.65 -11.48
C THR A 185 -3.51 3.47 -12.36
N THR A 186 -2.34 2.87 -12.08
CA THR A 186 -1.81 1.74 -12.84
C THR A 186 -1.50 0.52 -11.96
N GLY A 187 -1.93 -0.66 -12.40
CA GLY A 187 -1.79 -1.88 -11.63
C GLY A 187 -2.93 -2.08 -10.65
N PHE A 188 -2.61 -2.18 -9.36
CA PHE A 188 -3.53 -2.65 -8.31
C PHE A 188 -3.79 -1.60 -7.21
N GLY A 189 -3.60 -0.31 -7.47
CA GLY A 189 -3.66 0.80 -6.48
C GLY A 189 -2.30 1.15 -5.83
N PRO A 190 -2.17 1.39 -4.52
CA PRO A 190 -3.27 1.81 -3.68
C PRO A 190 -3.69 3.24 -4.04
N GLU A 191 -4.94 3.55 -3.74
CA GLU A 191 -5.32 4.93 -3.46
C GLU A 191 -5.45 5.13 -1.96
N MET A 192 -4.92 6.23 -1.45
CA MET A 192 -4.83 6.47 -0.02
C MET A 192 -5.38 7.85 0.35
N PHE A 193 -6.44 7.86 1.15
CA PHE A 193 -6.88 9.06 1.86
C PHE A 193 -6.23 9.11 3.24
N ALA A 194 -5.83 10.29 3.68
CA ALA A 194 -5.38 10.54 5.04
C ALA A 194 -5.94 11.86 5.59
N SER A 195 -6.15 11.91 6.91
CA SER A 195 -6.47 13.14 7.63
C SER A 195 -5.74 13.15 8.97
N PRO A 196 -4.85 14.13 9.21
CA PRO A 196 -4.22 14.36 10.52
C PRO A 196 -5.17 14.94 11.57
N THR A 197 -6.20 15.66 11.11
CA THR A 197 -7.21 16.33 11.95
C THR A 197 -8.63 15.96 11.50
N PRO A 198 -9.00 14.67 11.59
CA PRO A 198 -10.35 14.24 11.21
C PRO A 198 -11.39 14.94 12.08
N LEU A 199 -12.45 15.41 11.45
CA LEU A 199 -13.60 16.02 12.12
C LEU A 199 -14.36 14.93 12.88
N ALA A 200 -14.90 15.25 14.05
CA ALA A 200 -15.85 14.36 14.70
C ALA A 200 -17.15 14.32 13.87
N GLY A 201 -17.70 13.12 13.67
CA GLY A 201 -18.95 12.93 12.93
C GLY A 201 -18.91 11.86 11.86
N GLU A 202 -19.91 11.86 10.99
CA GLU A 202 -20.14 10.81 9.99
C GLU A 202 -19.26 10.99 8.75
N TYR A 203 -18.51 9.93 8.42
CA TYR A 203 -17.77 9.78 7.19
C TYR A 203 -18.43 8.73 6.29
N LEU A 204 -18.40 8.98 4.99
CA LEU A 204 -18.86 8.05 3.97
C LEU A 204 -17.70 7.72 3.04
N VAL A 205 -17.46 6.43 2.82
CA VAL A 205 -16.41 5.92 1.93
C VAL A 205 -17.08 5.20 0.77
N TYR A 206 -16.73 5.65 -0.43
CA TYR A 206 -17.19 5.08 -1.69
C TYR A 206 -15.99 4.68 -2.55
N VAL A 207 -16.23 3.74 -3.45
CA VAL A 207 -15.30 3.36 -4.51
C VAL A 207 -16.01 3.56 -5.84
N ASN A 208 -15.38 4.28 -6.76
CA ASN A 208 -15.85 4.42 -8.12
C ASN A 208 -15.06 3.48 -9.04
N TYR A 209 -15.74 2.68 -9.84
CA TYR A 209 -15.10 1.96 -10.93
C TYR A 209 -14.96 2.90 -12.12
N PHE A 210 -13.88 3.66 -12.17
CA PHE A 210 -13.71 4.72 -13.14
C PHE A 210 -13.43 4.20 -14.55
N GLY A 211 -12.55 3.20 -14.66
CA GLY A 211 -12.10 2.69 -15.95
C GLY A 211 -11.57 1.27 -15.87
N GLY A 212 -11.80 0.48 -16.90
CA GLY A 212 -11.20 -0.82 -17.10
C GLY A 212 -11.12 -1.05 -18.60
N GLY A 213 -10.02 -1.63 -19.10
CA GLY A 213 -9.88 -1.86 -20.54
C GLY A 213 -11.10 -2.59 -21.10
N SER A 214 -11.50 -2.28 -22.34
CA SER A 214 -12.53 -3.03 -23.07
C SER A 214 -12.04 -3.34 -24.48
N SER A 215 -12.43 -4.50 -25.00
CA SER A 215 -12.26 -4.83 -26.42
C SER A 215 -13.60 -4.68 -27.12
N GLU A 216 -13.60 -3.99 -28.25
CA GLU A 216 -14.76 -3.88 -29.13
C GLU A 216 -14.67 -4.95 -30.22
N ASP A 217 -15.75 -5.70 -30.44
CA ASP A 217 -15.84 -6.59 -31.59
C ASP A 217 -16.24 -5.85 -32.88
N GLU A 218 -16.22 -6.55 -34.02
CA GLU A 218 -16.55 -5.95 -35.33
C GLU A 218 -18.00 -5.44 -35.41
N GLU A 219 -18.89 -5.90 -34.51
CA GLU A 219 -20.27 -5.45 -34.37
C GLU A 219 -20.46 -4.30 -33.37
N GLY A 220 -19.38 -3.81 -32.74
CA GLY A 220 -19.40 -2.69 -31.80
C GLY A 220 -19.77 -3.07 -30.36
N ALA A 221 -19.83 -4.36 -30.04
CA ALA A 221 -20.07 -4.82 -28.68
C ALA A 221 -18.79 -4.72 -27.84
N GLN A 222 -18.90 -4.01 -26.72
CA GLN A 222 -17.80 -3.84 -25.78
C GLN A 222 -17.75 -5.02 -24.80
N THR A 223 -16.65 -5.74 -24.79
CA THR A 223 -16.34 -6.75 -23.79
C THR A 223 -15.33 -6.18 -22.79
N PRO A 224 -15.65 -6.13 -21.49
CA PRO A 224 -14.68 -5.72 -20.47
C PRO A 224 -13.48 -6.66 -20.45
N ALA A 225 -12.27 -6.11 -20.30
CA ALA A 225 -11.04 -6.89 -20.13
C ALA A 225 -11.08 -7.77 -18.87
N GLN A 226 -11.85 -7.35 -17.87
CA GLN A 226 -12.09 -8.06 -16.61
C GLN A 226 -13.58 -8.08 -16.30
N ILE A 227 -14.15 -9.28 -16.19
CA ILE A 227 -15.59 -9.48 -15.91
C ILE A 227 -15.96 -9.05 -14.48
N LEU A 228 -15.01 -9.15 -13.55
CA LEU A 228 -15.18 -8.79 -12.16
C LEU A 228 -13.87 -8.25 -11.60
N THR A 229 -13.94 -7.05 -11.05
CA THR A 229 -12.86 -6.47 -10.24
C THR A 229 -13.27 -6.54 -8.78
N THR A 230 -12.36 -6.91 -7.88
CA THR A 230 -12.59 -6.87 -6.44
C THR A 230 -11.76 -5.76 -5.81
N ALA A 231 -12.45 -4.75 -5.26
CA ALA A 231 -11.84 -3.74 -4.42
C ALA A 231 -11.63 -4.27 -3.00
N GLN A 232 -10.53 -3.88 -2.38
CA GLN A 232 -10.28 -4.04 -0.96
C GLN A 232 -10.04 -2.67 -0.34
N VAL A 233 -10.92 -2.26 0.56
CA VAL A 233 -10.85 -0.99 1.29
C VAL A 233 -10.55 -1.25 2.75
N THR A 234 -9.51 -0.62 3.28
CA THR A 234 -9.18 -0.65 4.70
C THR A 234 -9.34 0.74 5.30
N VAL A 235 -10.21 0.86 6.30
CA VAL A 235 -10.40 2.08 7.10
C VAL A 235 -9.63 1.93 8.42
N ILE A 236 -8.75 2.87 8.72
CA ILE A 236 -7.93 2.93 9.93
C ILE A 236 -8.30 4.19 10.69
N THR A 237 -8.94 4.05 11.85
CA THR A 237 -9.28 5.17 12.72
C THR A 237 -8.32 5.26 13.89
N GLN A 238 -8.07 6.48 14.35
CA GLN A 238 -7.11 6.82 15.41
C GLN A 238 -5.73 6.18 15.20
N GLU A 239 -5.23 6.23 13.96
CA GLU A 239 -3.94 5.64 13.55
C GLU A 239 -2.79 6.11 14.45
N GLY A 240 -1.94 5.17 14.86
CA GLY A 240 -0.80 5.40 15.75
C GLY A 240 -1.14 5.52 17.24
N THR A 241 -2.39 5.34 17.65
CA THR A 241 -2.82 5.42 19.06
C THR A 241 -3.18 4.06 19.65
N ALA A 242 -3.33 3.99 20.98
CA ALA A 242 -3.84 2.78 21.64
C ALA A 242 -5.30 2.44 21.27
N ASN A 243 -6.04 3.39 20.68
CA ASN A 243 -7.41 3.22 20.22
C ASN A 243 -7.50 3.00 18.71
N GLU A 244 -6.36 2.72 18.04
CA GLU A 244 -6.35 2.43 16.62
C GLU A 244 -7.30 1.27 16.30
N LYS A 245 -8.14 1.47 15.28
CA LYS A 245 -9.03 0.42 14.78
C LYS A 245 -8.90 0.32 13.27
N GLN A 246 -8.61 -0.90 12.80
CA GLN A 246 -8.55 -1.24 11.39
C GLN A 246 -9.74 -2.12 10.99
N GLU A 247 -10.50 -1.71 9.98
CA GLU A 247 -11.59 -2.49 9.38
C GLU A 247 -11.35 -2.63 7.88
N SER A 248 -11.34 -3.86 7.36
CA SER A 248 -11.16 -4.16 5.94
C SER A 248 -12.43 -4.71 5.31
N PHE A 249 -12.74 -4.22 4.11
CA PHE A 249 -13.93 -4.57 3.34
C PHE A 249 -13.51 -5.04 1.96
N ILE A 250 -14.16 -6.10 1.46
CA ILE A 250 -13.97 -6.62 0.11
C ILE A 250 -15.25 -6.33 -0.65
N VAL A 251 -15.13 -5.64 -1.79
CA VAL A 251 -16.28 -5.12 -2.54
C VAL A 251 -16.12 -5.50 -4.02
N PRO A 252 -17.03 -6.32 -4.56
CA PRO A 252 -17.04 -6.62 -6.00
C PRO A 252 -17.53 -5.40 -6.79
N MET A 253 -16.76 -5.00 -7.80
CA MET A 253 -17.04 -3.93 -8.75
C MET A 253 -17.35 -4.58 -10.12
N ARG A 254 -18.51 -4.26 -10.70
CA ARG A 254 -19.05 -5.01 -11.85
C ARG A 254 -19.07 -4.24 -13.14
N ALA A 255 -19.18 -2.91 -13.07
CA ALA A 255 -19.27 -2.08 -14.27
C ALA A 255 -18.55 -0.75 -14.11
N THR A 256 -17.92 -0.31 -15.19
CA THR A 256 -17.38 1.05 -15.30
C THR A 256 -18.49 2.09 -15.07
N GLY A 257 -18.18 3.15 -14.33
CA GLY A 257 -19.11 4.17 -13.86
C GLY A 257 -19.84 3.82 -12.56
N GLU A 258 -19.73 2.59 -12.05
CA GLU A 258 -20.36 2.19 -10.80
C GLU A 258 -19.75 2.94 -9.61
N LEU A 259 -20.57 3.62 -8.81
CA LEU A 259 -20.16 4.23 -7.54
C LEU A 259 -20.80 3.44 -6.39
N THR A 260 -19.96 2.77 -5.61
CA THR A 260 -20.41 1.85 -4.55
C THR A 260 -20.01 2.37 -3.19
N MET A 261 -21.00 2.56 -2.30
CA MET A 261 -20.74 2.89 -0.91
C MET A 261 -20.19 1.66 -0.19
N VAL A 262 -18.97 1.77 0.35
CA VAL A 262 -18.28 0.69 1.04
C VAL A 262 -18.54 0.73 2.54
N LYS A 263 -18.45 1.92 3.13
CA LYS A 263 -18.58 2.08 4.58
C LYS A 263 -19.14 3.44 4.93
N LYS A 264 -20.01 3.44 5.93
CA LYS A 264 -20.39 4.59 6.73
C LYS A 264 -19.91 4.38 8.16
N PHE A 265 -19.21 5.35 8.74
CA PHE A 265 -18.73 5.27 10.11
C PHE A 265 -18.68 6.65 10.76
N SER A 266 -18.75 6.69 12.09
CA SER A 266 -18.55 7.93 12.85
C SER A 266 -17.12 7.97 13.40
N TYR A 267 -16.41 9.05 13.14
CA TYR A 267 -15.16 9.35 13.83
C TYR A 267 -15.47 10.04 15.18
N PRO A 268 -14.83 9.62 16.29
CA PRO A 268 -15.09 10.14 17.63
C PRO A 268 -14.58 11.58 17.85
#